data_AF-A0AAJ2B0L4-F1
#
_entry.id   AF-A0AAJ2B0L4-F1
#
_cell.length_a   1.000
_cell.length_b   1.000
_cell.length_c   1.000
_cell.angle_alpha   90.00
_cell.angle_beta   90.00
_cell.angle_gamma   90.00
#
_symmetry.space_group_name_H-M   'P 1'
#
loop_
_entity.id
_entity.type
_entity.pdbx_description
1 polymer ?
#
loop_
_entity_poly.entity_id
_entity_poly.type
_entity_poly.pdbx_seq_one_letter_code
_entity_poly.pdbx_strand_id
1 'polypeptide(L)'
;MRVAHDGTWDLYITGYGWHIDGYTDRKELNPWSYGGGAGKHWTDADGNEDALFAFAFSDSHHNFEPIAGYARQWFTKPVLGGLQVGGGFFAGFTARSDVAHYFPLPLAFPIGSIRYKRVSLMGTLIPRLPGLNDGDVAFFLGRYEF
;
A
#
# COMPACT_ATOMS: atom_id res chain seq x y z
N MET A 1 -10.82 10.05 15.44
CA MET A 1 -11.01 9.28 14.18
C MET A 1 -11.41 7.86 14.57
N ARG A 2 -12.55 7.34 14.08
CA ARG A 2 -13.15 6.06 14.53
C ARG A 2 -12.18 4.88 14.42
N VAL A 3 -11.42 4.83 13.33
CA VAL A 3 -10.36 3.84 13.08
C VAL A 3 -9.34 3.76 14.21
N ALA A 4 -8.87 4.90 14.73
CA ALA A 4 -7.84 4.93 15.76
C ALA A 4 -8.34 4.36 17.10
N HIS A 5 -9.58 4.64 17.48
CA HIS A 5 -10.16 4.18 18.74
C HIS A 5 -10.78 2.79 18.63
N ASP A 6 -11.66 2.59 17.65
CA ASP A 6 -12.54 1.42 17.56
C ASP A 6 -12.08 0.39 16.51
N GLY A 7 -11.00 0.68 15.79
CA GLY A 7 -10.52 -0.20 14.74
C GLY A 7 -9.88 -1.49 15.26
N THR A 8 -9.80 -2.47 14.38
CA THR A 8 -9.10 -3.74 14.57
C THR A 8 -7.70 -3.64 14.01
N TRP A 9 -6.72 -4.29 14.65
CA TRP A 9 -5.34 -4.27 14.18
C TRP A 9 -5.15 -5.06 12.89
N ASP A 10 -4.16 -4.63 12.10
CA ASP A 10 -3.71 -5.25 10.87
C ASP A 10 -2.19 -5.39 10.86
N LEU A 11 -1.71 -6.47 10.25
CA LEU A 11 -0.31 -6.64 9.85
C LEU A 11 -0.19 -6.44 8.34
N TYR A 12 0.78 -5.61 7.91
CA TYR A 12 1.12 -5.42 6.50
C TYR A 12 2.50 -6.01 6.21
N ILE A 13 2.60 -6.73 5.09
CA ILE A 13 3.84 -7.33 4.61
C ILE A 13 4.04 -6.90 3.16
N THR A 14 5.13 -6.22 2.87
CA THR A 14 5.45 -5.76 1.50
C THR A 14 6.43 -6.72 0.85
N GLY A 15 6.45 -6.80 -0.48
CA GLY A 15 7.38 -7.72 -1.12
C GLY A 15 7.65 -7.56 -2.60
N TYR A 16 6.82 -6.87 -3.38
CA TYR A 16 7.04 -6.82 -4.83
C TYR A 16 6.65 -5.49 -5.47
N GLY A 17 7.62 -4.89 -6.17
CA GLY A 17 7.45 -3.73 -7.04
C GLY A 17 7.72 -4.12 -8.49
N TRP A 18 6.72 -3.97 -9.35
CA TRP A 18 6.83 -4.21 -10.78
C TRP A 18 6.96 -2.89 -11.53
N HIS A 19 8.14 -2.66 -12.11
CA HIS A 19 8.45 -1.54 -12.99
C HIS A 19 7.84 -1.78 -14.39
N ILE A 20 6.82 -0.99 -14.75
CA ILE A 20 6.03 -1.17 -15.98
C ILE A 20 6.74 -0.53 -17.17
N ASP A 21 6.98 0.79 -17.10
CA ASP A 21 7.58 1.58 -18.17
C ASP A 21 8.35 2.81 -17.65
N GLY A 22 9.25 3.37 -18.47
CA GLY A 22 10.02 4.59 -18.13
C GLY A 22 11.43 4.38 -17.57
N TYR A 23 11.83 3.14 -17.27
CA TYR A 23 13.17 2.83 -16.74
C TYR A 23 14.11 2.29 -17.83
N THR A 24 15.29 2.91 -17.97
CA THR A 24 16.31 2.61 -18.99
C THR A 24 17.07 1.31 -18.75
N ASP A 25 17.34 0.92 -17.50
CA ASP A 25 17.96 -0.36 -17.17
C ASP A 25 17.24 -1.09 -16.02
N ARG A 26 16.19 -1.84 -16.38
CA ARG A 26 15.29 -2.52 -15.42
C ARG A 26 15.98 -3.62 -14.60
N LYS A 27 17.17 -4.07 -15.01
CA LYS A 27 17.91 -5.17 -14.36
C LYS A 27 18.63 -4.74 -13.09
N GLU A 28 18.85 -3.43 -12.91
CA GLU A 28 19.56 -2.88 -11.76
C GLU A 28 18.62 -2.48 -10.61
N LEU A 29 17.31 -2.41 -10.87
CA LEU A 29 16.31 -2.04 -9.88
C LEU A 29 15.92 -3.23 -9.02
N ASN A 30 15.87 -3.05 -7.70
CA ASN A 30 15.35 -4.06 -6.79
C ASN A 30 13.82 -4.19 -6.95
N PRO A 31 13.29 -5.33 -7.43
CA PRO A 31 11.85 -5.57 -7.45
C PRO A 31 11.33 -6.04 -6.08
N TRP A 32 12.23 -6.41 -5.16
CA TRP A 32 11.89 -7.02 -3.88
C TRP A 32 11.82 -5.97 -2.77
N SER A 33 10.66 -5.31 -2.70
CA SER A 33 10.37 -4.31 -1.68
C SER A 33 9.98 -4.94 -0.33
N TYR A 34 10.86 -5.76 0.24
CA TYR A 34 10.61 -6.42 1.51
C TYR A 34 10.50 -5.41 2.65
N GLY A 35 9.57 -5.69 3.55
CA GLY A 35 9.25 -4.80 4.65
C GLY A 35 7.93 -5.18 5.30
N GLY A 36 7.42 -4.28 6.12
CA GLY A 36 6.18 -4.48 6.80
C GLY A 36 5.88 -3.42 7.84
N GLY A 37 4.74 -3.57 8.49
CA GLY A 37 4.28 -2.68 9.52
C GLY A 37 2.88 -3.02 9.96
N ALA A 38 2.20 -2.06 10.57
CA ALA A 38 0.92 -2.28 11.21
C ALA A 38 -0.05 -1.15 10.90
N GLY A 39 -1.32 -1.44 11.11
CA GLY A 39 -2.37 -0.44 11.02
C GLY A 39 -3.59 -0.85 11.81
N LYS A 40 -4.61 0.00 11.73
CA LYS A 40 -5.95 -0.32 12.18
C LYS A 40 -6.93 -0.08 11.06
N HIS A 41 -7.94 -0.92 10.94
CA HIS A 41 -9.08 -0.69 10.07
C HIS A 41 -10.38 -0.64 10.87
N TRP A 42 -11.37 0.03 10.32
CA TRP A 42 -12.74 -0.03 10.78
C TRP A 42 -13.65 -0.34 9.58
N THR A 43 -14.54 -1.31 9.75
CA THR A 43 -15.48 -1.75 8.73
C THR A 43 -16.86 -1.14 8.99
N ASP A 44 -17.44 -0.51 7.98
CA ASP A 44 -18.78 0.07 8.04
C ASP A 44 -19.90 -0.98 7.87
N ALA A 45 -21.15 -0.52 8.01
CA ALA A 45 -22.33 -1.39 7.89
C ALA A 45 -22.51 -1.98 6.49
N ASP A 46 -21.92 -1.35 5.46
CA ASP A 46 -21.96 -1.81 4.07
C ASP A 46 -20.77 -2.75 3.75
N GLY A 47 -19.85 -2.96 4.69
CA GLY A 47 -18.67 -3.80 4.53
C GLY A 47 -17.48 -3.10 3.89
N ASN A 48 -17.49 -1.77 3.78
CA ASN A 48 -16.35 -0.97 3.32
C ASN A 48 -15.41 -0.67 4.47
N GLU A 49 -14.15 -0.36 4.16
CA GLU A 49 -13.11 -0.16 5.16
C GLU A 49 -12.46 1.20 5.07
N ASP A 50 -12.27 1.77 6.25
CA ASP A 50 -11.44 2.93 6.51
C ASP A 50 -10.24 2.46 7.36
N ALA A 51 -9.02 2.70 6.89
CA ALA A 51 -7.81 2.20 7.54
C ALA A 51 -6.77 3.29 7.77
N LEU A 52 -6.08 3.22 8.90
CA LEU A 52 -4.85 3.95 9.19
C LEU A 52 -3.71 2.94 9.16
N PHE A 53 -2.67 3.21 8.39
CA PHE A 53 -1.55 2.31 8.25
C PHE A 53 -0.22 3.04 8.41
N ALA A 54 0.79 2.31 8.87
CA ALA A 54 2.17 2.72 8.83
C ALA A 54 3.06 1.49 8.63
N PHE A 55 3.89 1.51 7.59
CA PHE A 55 4.85 0.46 7.32
C PHE A 55 6.08 1.05 6.64
N ALA A 56 7.13 0.25 6.55
CA ALA A 56 8.32 0.63 5.81
C ALA A 56 8.83 -0.55 4.99
N PHE A 57 9.48 -0.24 3.87
CA PHE A 57 9.93 -1.22 2.90
C PHE A 57 11.25 -0.80 2.28
N SER A 58 11.95 -1.76 1.67
CA SER A 58 13.11 -1.49 0.83
C SER A 58 12.68 -0.88 -0.50
N ASP A 59 13.20 0.30 -0.84
CA ASP A 59 13.01 0.93 -2.14
C ASP A 59 13.85 0.25 -3.25
N SER A 60 13.76 0.77 -4.48
CA SER A 60 14.49 0.26 -5.65
C SER A 60 16.02 0.35 -5.53
N HIS A 61 16.53 1.19 -4.63
CA HIS A 61 17.94 1.41 -4.34
C HIS A 61 18.41 0.72 -3.04
N HIS A 62 17.58 -0.16 -2.47
CA HIS A 62 17.82 -0.86 -1.20
C HIS A 62 17.86 0.06 0.04
N ASN A 63 17.28 1.26 -0.05
CA ASN A 63 17.12 2.14 1.09
C ASN A 63 15.78 1.89 1.78
N PHE A 64 15.73 2.28 3.05
CA PHE A 64 14.52 2.24 3.85
C PHE A 64 13.58 3.38 3.43
N GLU A 65 12.35 3.04 3.03
CA GLU A 65 11.26 3.96 2.70
C GLU A 65 10.07 3.73 3.64
N PRO A 66 9.82 4.63 4.63
CA PRO A 66 8.62 4.60 5.45
C PRO A 66 7.44 5.26 4.74
N ILE A 67 6.26 4.71 4.93
CA ILE A 67 4.98 5.27 4.49
C ILE A 67 3.93 5.15 5.59
N ALA A 68 3.14 6.21 5.77
CA ALA A 68 2.00 6.20 6.66
C ALA A 68 0.86 7.02 6.07
N GLY A 69 -0.38 6.60 6.33
CA GLY A 69 -1.52 7.27 5.75
C GLY A 69 -2.86 6.68 6.13
N TYR A 70 -3.86 7.12 5.39
CA TYR A 70 -5.24 6.68 5.47
C TYR A 70 -5.64 6.05 4.13
N ALA A 71 -6.34 4.92 4.19
CA ALA A 71 -6.93 4.26 3.04
C ALA A 71 -8.43 4.12 3.22
N ARG A 72 -9.17 4.24 2.12
CA ARG A 72 -10.59 3.87 2.04
C ARG A 72 -10.79 2.90 0.90
N GLN A 73 -11.44 1.77 1.18
CA GLN A 73 -11.73 0.74 0.20
C GLN A 73 -13.18 0.28 0.28
N TRP A 74 -13.81 0.16 -0.89
CA TRP A 74 -15.12 -0.45 -1.05
C TRP A 74 -14.94 -1.89 -1.49
N PHE A 75 -15.71 -2.79 -0.91
CA PHE A 75 -15.65 -4.22 -1.22
C PHE A 75 -16.95 -4.72 -1.82
N THR A 76 -16.84 -5.68 -2.74
CA THR A 76 -18.00 -6.44 -3.20
C THR A 76 -18.59 -7.24 -2.04
N LYS A 77 -19.85 -7.67 -2.19
CA LYS A 77 -20.39 -8.72 -1.31
C LYS A 77 -19.53 -9.98 -1.41
N PRO A 78 -19.37 -10.75 -0.31
CA PRO A 78 -18.63 -12.00 -0.34
C PRO A 78 -19.22 -12.99 -1.35
N VAL A 79 -18.36 -13.58 -2.17
CA VAL A 79 -18.66 -14.68 -3.08
C VAL A 79 -17.84 -15.92 -2.69
N LEU A 80 -18.19 -17.11 -3.20
CA LEU A 80 -17.38 -18.33 -3.08
C LEU A 80 -16.82 -18.59 -1.65
N GLY A 81 -17.66 -18.43 -0.61
CA GLY A 81 -17.28 -18.75 0.77
C GLY A 81 -16.39 -17.72 1.47
N GLY A 82 -16.35 -16.47 1.00
CA GLY A 82 -15.68 -15.36 1.69
C GLY A 82 -14.71 -14.54 0.82
N LEU A 83 -14.67 -14.79 -0.49
CA LEU A 83 -13.86 -14.03 -1.44
C LEU A 83 -14.53 -12.68 -1.74
N GLN A 84 -13.77 -11.60 -1.70
CA GLN A 84 -14.21 -10.26 -2.03
C GLN A 84 -13.17 -9.57 -2.89
N VAL A 85 -13.63 -8.71 -3.79
CA VAL A 85 -12.77 -7.79 -4.54
C VAL A 85 -13.04 -6.40 -4.00
N GLY A 86 -11.98 -5.63 -3.78
CA GLY A 86 -12.07 -4.27 -3.28
C GLY A 86 -11.28 -3.30 -4.13
N GLY A 87 -11.76 -2.06 -4.18
CA GLY A 87 -11.11 -0.94 -4.84
C GLY A 87 -11.29 0.33 -4.03
N GLY A 88 -10.34 1.25 -4.14
CA GLY A 88 -10.40 2.50 -3.41
C GLY A 88 -9.16 3.35 -3.61
N PHE A 89 -8.82 4.13 -2.58
CA PHE A 89 -7.65 5.01 -2.60
C PHE A 89 -6.97 5.04 -1.25
N PHE A 90 -5.73 5.54 -1.24
CA PHE A 90 -5.10 6.00 -0.01
C PHE A 90 -4.47 7.37 -0.21
N ALA A 91 -4.29 8.09 0.88
CA ALA A 91 -3.56 9.35 0.94
C ALA A 91 -2.70 9.36 2.20
N GLY A 92 -1.50 9.90 2.10
CA GLY A 92 -0.54 9.86 3.21
C GLY A 92 0.77 10.51 2.85
N PHE A 93 1.81 10.10 3.56
CA PHE A 93 3.16 10.60 3.39
C PHE A 93 4.12 9.43 3.26
N THR A 94 5.08 9.54 2.34
CA THR A 94 6.29 8.73 2.29
C THR A 94 7.51 9.59 2.55
N ALA A 95 8.67 9.00 2.77
CA ALA A 95 9.94 9.71 2.81
C ALA A 95 11.03 8.83 2.20
N ARG A 96 11.92 9.41 1.39
CA ARG A 96 12.99 8.67 0.72
C ARG A 96 14.34 9.31 0.94
N SER A 97 15.39 8.50 0.99
CA SER A 97 16.76 9.01 1.20
C SER A 97 17.25 9.83 0.00
N ASP A 98 16.91 9.38 -1.21
CA ASP A 98 17.32 9.94 -2.50
C ASP A 98 16.45 11.13 -2.95
N VAL A 99 15.27 11.31 -2.34
CA VAL A 99 14.36 12.42 -2.64
C VAL A 99 14.23 13.34 -1.44
N ALA A 100 14.74 14.56 -1.59
CA ALA A 100 14.66 15.61 -0.57
C ALA A 100 15.14 15.17 0.84
N HIS A 101 16.05 14.19 0.92
CA HIS A 101 16.71 13.71 2.15
C HIS A 101 15.74 13.40 3.29
N TYR A 102 14.76 12.51 3.06
CA TYR A 102 13.72 12.11 4.01
C TYR A 102 12.74 13.22 4.43
N PHE A 103 12.65 14.32 3.69
CA PHE A 103 11.53 15.24 3.85
C PHE A 103 10.20 14.50 3.53
N PRO A 104 9.15 14.60 4.38
CA PRO A 104 7.88 13.93 4.12
C PRO A 104 7.21 14.42 2.84
N LEU A 105 6.94 13.49 1.92
CA LEU A 105 6.32 13.75 0.63
C LEU A 105 4.86 13.30 0.65
N PRO A 106 3.89 14.20 0.41
CA PRO A 106 2.50 13.81 0.31
C PRO A 106 2.28 12.97 -0.95
N LEU A 107 1.44 11.95 -0.82
CA LEU A 107 1.03 11.10 -1.93
C LEU A 107 -0.45 10.70 -1.82
N ALA A 108 -1.04 10.35 -2.96
CA ALA A 108 -2.37 9.76 -3.01
C ALA A 108 -2.50 8.90 -4.27
N PHE A 109 -2.86 7.63 -4.11
CA PHE A 109 -2.91 6.66 -5.20
C PHE A 109 -4.13 5.73 -5.08
N PRO A 110 -4.59 5.15 -6.21
CA PRO A 110 -5.61 4.11 -6.17
C PRO A 110 -5.04 2.85 -5.50
N ILE A 111 -5.90 2.08 -4.84
CA ILE A 111 -5.55 0.77 -4.28
C ILE A 111 -6.62 -0.26 -4.65
N GLY A 112 -6.17 -1.41 -5.14
CA GLY A 112 -6.99 -2.59 -5.41
C GLY A 112 -6.66 -3.70 -4.43
N SER A 113 -7.63 -4.58 -4.17
CA SER A 113 -7.43 -5.73 -3.28
C SER A 113 -8.29 -6.92 -3.65
N ILE A 114 -7.76 -8.11 -3.37
CA ILE A 114 -8.49 -9.38 -3.34
C ILE A 114 -8.40 -9.89 -1.91
N ARG A 115 -9.55 -10.04 -1.26
CA ARG A 115 -9.67 -10.47 0.13
C ARG A 115 -10.32 -11.84 0.21
N TYR A 116 -9.76 -12.72 1.02
CA TYR A 116 -10.42 -13.94 1.45
C TYR A 116 -10.38 -14.03 2.98
N LYS A 117 -11.55 -13.86 3.61
CA LYS A 117 -11.67 -13.75 5.07
C LYS A 117 -10.74 -12.65 5.60
N ARG A 118 -9.76 -13.00 6.44
CA ARG A 118 -8.83 -12.07 7.10
C ARG A 118 -7.57 -11.76 6.31
N VAL A 119 -7.40 -12.37 5.13
CA VAL A 119 -6.18 -12.21 4.32
C VAL A 119 -6.52 -11.44 3.07
N SER A 120 -5.69 -10.44 2.75
CA SER A 120 -5.83 -9.67 1.53
C SER A 120 -4.51 -9.57 0.78
N LEU A 121 -4.58 -9.75 -0.54
CA LEU A 121 -3.54 -9.32 -1.47
C LEU A 121 -3.95 -7.95 -2.01
N MET A 122 -3.07 -6.97 -1.92
CA MET A 122 -3.34 -5.59 -2.26
C MET A 122 -2.31 -5.09 -3.28
N GLY A 123 -2.70 -4.08 -4.06
CA GLY A 123 -1.77 -3.41 -4.95
C GLY A 123 -2.17 -1.98 -5.29
N THR A 124 -1.17 -1.16 -5.61
CA THR A 124 -1.33 0.23 -6.04
C THR A 124 -0.52 0.51 -7.29
N LEU A 125 -0.99 1.47 -8.09
CA LEU A 125 -0.29 1.97 -9.27
C LEU A 125 0.26 3.36 -8.94
N ILE A 126 1.57 3.47 -8.96
CA ILE A 126 2.32 4.70 -8.73
C ILE A 126 2.76 5.21 -10.11
N PRO A 127 2.16 6.29 -10.63
CA PRO A 127 2.58 6.85 -11.89
C PRO A 127 3.99 7.45 -11.77
N ARG A 128 4.62 7.72 -12.90
CA ARG A 128 5.80 8.58 -12.95
C ARG A 128 5.50 9.95 -12.35
N LEU A 129 6.21 10.29 -11.29
CA LEU A 129 6.18 11.56 -10.60
C LEU A 129 7.56 12.20 -10.74
N PRO A 130 7.68 13.33 -11.48
CA PRO A 130 8.94 14.03 -11.64
C PRO A 130 9.61 14.33 -10.30
N GLY A 131 10.83 13.81 -10.11
CA GLY A 131 11.61 13.98 -8.88
C GLY A 131 11.37 12.92 -7.80
N LEU A 132 10.41 12.01 -7.95
CA LEU A 132 10.18 10.88 -7.04
C LEU A 132 10.56 9.54 -7.68
N ASN A 133 10.13 9.29 -8.92
CA ASN A 133 10.40 8.05 -9.64
C ASN A 133 10.45 8.30 -11.15
N ASP A 134 11.25 7.49 -11.84
CA ASP A 134 11.50 7.69 -13.28
C ASP A 134 10.45 7.05 -14.18
N GLY A 135 9.59 6.19 -13.62
CA GLY A 135 8.59 5.46 -14.38
C GLY A 135 7.46 4.88 -13.53
N ASP A 136 6.52 4.21 -14.20
CA ASP A 136 5.33 3.66 -13.58
C ASP A 136 5.64 2.37 -12.81
N VAL A 137 5.10 2.25 -11.60
CA VAL A 137 5.33 1.11 -10.71
C VAL A 137 4.01 0.55 -10.21
N ALA A 138 3.83 -0.77 -10.32
CA ALA A 138 2.82 -1.49 -9.56
C ALA A 138 3.44 -2.06 -8.29
N PHE A 139 2.94 -1.65 -7.13
CA PHE A 139 3.44 -2.11 -5.83
C PHE A 139 2.43 -3.04 -5.18
N PHE A 140 2.90 -4.19 -4.69
CA PHE A 140 2.08 -5.25 -4.12
C PHE A 140 2.45 -5.57 -2.68
N LEU A 141 1.43 -5.77 -1.85
CA LEU A 141 1.56 -6.07 -0.43
C LEU A 141 0.47 -7.04 0.04
N GLY A 142 0.78 -7.80 1.09
CA GLY A 142 -0.17 -8.62 1.83
C GLY A 142 -0.65 -7.92 3.09
N ARG A 143 -1.88 -8.22 3.49
CA ARG A 143 -2.47 -7.77 4.76
C ARG A 143 -3.13 -8.94 5.49
N TYR A 144 -2.96 -8.97 6.81
CA TYR A 144 -3.67 -9.87 7.72
C TYR A 144 -4.45 -9.07 8.78
N GLU A 145 -5.75 -9.34 8.88
CA GLU A 145 -6.69 -8.76 9.86
C GLU A 145 -6.76 -9.65 11.12
N PHE A 146 -6.59 -9.09 12.32
CA PHE A 146 -6.59 -9.86 13.59
C PHE A 146 -7.98 -10.22 14.12
#